data_AF-A0A380NY10-F1
#
_entry.id   AF-A0A380NY10-F1
#
_cell.length_a   1.000
_cell.length_b   1.000
_cell.length_c   1.000
_cell.angle_alpha   90.00
_cell.angle_beta   90.00
_cell.angle_gamma   90.00
#
_symmetry.space_group_name_H-M   'P 1'
#
loop_
_entity.id
_entity.type
_entity.pdbx_description
1 polymer ?
#
loop_
_entity_poly.entity_id
_entity_poly.type
_entity_poly.pdbx_seq_one_letter_code
_entity_poly.pdbx_strand_id
1 'polypeptide(L)'
;MVANVLNDCDFLIELLFSQSFQIKAPILYQMGAAYTPSIIDGQWWRLISAGFLHGSPIHLIGNLVVFVWLGELIEGMLGRLAMLVLFLNSIVAGNLLSLWIDPWQTLSVGASGGILVFLQHLLFLAFG
;
A
#
# COMPACT_ATOMS: atom_id res chain seq x y z
N MET A 1 4.89 -6.47 13.88
CA MET A 1 3.79 -5.69 13.29
C MET A 1 2.96 -6.62 12.44
N VAL A 2 3.68 -7.39 11.62
CA VAL A 2 3.21 -8.50 10.80
C VAL A 2 2.21 -9.44 11.51
N ALA A 3 2.51 -9.90 12.72
CA ALA A 3 1.66 -10.85 13.46
C ALA A 3 0.23 -10.34 13.80
N ASN A 4 0.00 -9.02 13.75
CA ASN A 4 -1.31 -8.43 14.08
C ASN A 4 -2.09 -7.96 12.85
N VAL A 5 -1.49 -7.95 11.65
CA VAL A 5 -2.12 -7.40 10.44
C VAL A 5 -3.38 -8.18 10.04
N LEU A 6 -3.42 -9.48 10.29
CA LEU A 6 -4.61 -10.31 10.02
C LEU A 6 -5.78 -10.02 10.99
N ASN A 7 -5.53 -9.29 12.08
CA ASN A 7 -6.53 -8.90 13.07
C ASN A 7 -6.97 -7.43 12.94
N ASP A 8 -6.40 -6.67 12.01
CA ASP A 8 -6.72 -5.24 11.88
C ASP A 8 -8.13 -5.03 11.31
N CYS A 9 -8.85 -4.07 11.89
CA CYS A 9 -10.23 -3.77 11.51
C CYS A 9 -10.37 -3.36 10.04
N ASP A 10 -9.33 -2.78 9.44
CA ASP A 10 -9.29 -2.42 8.02
C ASP A 10 -9.42 -3.65 7.11
N PHE A 11 -8.82 -4.78 7.49
CA PHE A 11 -8.94 -6.06 6.79
C PHE A 11 -10.38 -6.58 6.80
N LEU A 12 -11.04 -6.52 7.96
CA LEU A 12 -12.43 -6.96 8.11
C LEU A 12 -13.40 -6.01 7.40
N ILE A 13 -13.14 -4.70 7.43
CA ILE A 13 -13.92 -3.69 6.72
C ILE A 13 -13.85 -3.93 5.22
N GLU A 14 -12.66 -4.09 4.63
CA GLU A 14 -12.54 -4.35 3.19
C GLU A 14 -13.20 -5.67 2.76
N LEU A 15 -13.10 -6.72 3.57
CA LEU A 15 -13.75 -8.01 3.30
C LEU A 15 -15.29 -7.93 3.41
N LEU A 16 -15.81 -7.15 4.36
CA LEU A 16 -17.25 -6.96 4.55
C LEU A 16 -17.89 -6.08 3.46
N PHE A 17 -17.14 -5.11 2.92
CA PHE A 17 -17.61 -4.22 1.85
C PHE A 17 -17.39 -4.80 0.43
N SER A 18 -16.65 -5.89 0.26
CA SER A 18 -16.54 -6.60 -1.00
C SER A 18 -17.79 -7.45 -1.30
N GLN A 19 -18.96 -6.81 -1.41
CA GLN A 19 -20.18 -7.47 -1.92
C GLN A 19 -20.08 -7.79 -3.43
N SER A 20 -19.07 -7.22 -4.09
CA SER A 20 -18.61 -7.55 -5.44
C SER A 20 -17.10 -7.86 -5.41
N PHE A 21 -16.64 -8.72 -6.33
CA PHE A 21 -15.21 -9.06 -6.46
C PHE A 21 -14.30 -7.84 -6.72
N GLN A 22 -14.88 -6.68 -7.05
CA GLN A 22 -14.20 -5.41 -7.32
C GLN A 22 -14.96 -4.26 -6.65
N ILE A 23 -14.24 -3.35 -6.00
CA ILE A 23 -14.77 -2.10 -5.44
C ILE A 23 -14.82 -1.05 -6.55
N LYS A 24 -15.93 -0.32 -6.64
CA LYS A 24 -16.12 0.70 -7.68
C LYS A 24 -15.22 1.91 -7.46
N ALA A 25 -14.68 2.46 -8.55
CA ALA A 25 -13.78 3.62 -8.54
C ALA A 25 -14.30 4.83 -7.73
N PRO A 26 -15.59 5.25 -7.82
CA PRO A 26 -16.07 6.38 -7.03
C PRO A 26 -16.01 6.16 -5.51
N ILE A 27 -16.17 4.91 -5.06
CA ILE A 27 -16.08 4.54 -3.64
C ILE A 27 -14.61 4.65 -3.20
N LEU A 28 -13.69 4.05 -3.95
CA LEU A 28 -12.25 4.14 -3.67
C LEU A 28 -11.77 5.60 -3.63
N TYR A 29 -12.25 6.44 -4.55
CA TYR A 29 -11.94 7.87 -4.53
C TYR A 29 -12.41 8.55 -3.24
N GLN A 30 -13.62 8.29 -2.78
CA GLN A 30 -14.14 8.84 -1.52
C GLN A 30 -13.36 8.34 -0.30
N MET A 31 -12.92 7.08 -0.33
CA MET A 31 -12.14 6.46 0.74
C MET A 31 -10.68 6.93 0.79
N GLY A 32 -10.18 7.59 -0.26
CA GLY A 32 -8.83 8.15 -0.25
C GLY A 32 -7.84 7.54 -1.24
N ALA A 33 -8.31 6.92 -2.32
CA ALA A 33 -7.44 6.48 -3.40
C ALA A 33 -6.60 7.65 -3.94
N ALA A 34 -5.39 7.33 -4.40
CA ALA A 34 -4.49 8.31 -4.97
C ALA A 34 -5.06 8.76 -6.31
N TYR A 35 -5.22 10.08 -6.44
CA TYR A 35 -5.71 10.71 -7.65
C TYR A 35 -4.96 12.03 -7.85
N THR A 36 -4.22 12.12 -8.96
CA THR A 36 -3.29 13.22 -9.22
C THR A 36 -3.95 14.60 -9.14
N PRO A 37 -5.10 14.87 -9.79
CA PRO A 37 -5.74 16.18 -9.69
C PRO A 37 -6.07 16.57 -8.25
N SER A 38 -6.58 15.64 -7.43
CA SER A 38 -6.90 15.92 -6.02
C SER A 38 -5.67 16.13 -5.16
N ILE A 39 -4.58 15.40 -5.43
CA ILE A 39 -3.31 15.56 -4.70
C ILE A 39 -2.71 16.93 -5.00
N ILE A 40 -2.74 17.37 -6.27
CA ILE A 40 -2.30 18.71 -6.68
C ILE A 40 -3.18 19.79 -6.03
N ASP A 41 -4.48 19.54 -5.88
CA ASP A 41 -5.44 20.43 -5.20
C ASP A 41 -5.37 20.40 -3.66
N GLY A 42 -4.33 19.80 -3.10
CA GLY A 42 -4.04 19.85 -1.66
C GLY A 42 -4.48 18.64 -0.85
N GLN A 43 -5.03 17.59 -1.48
CA GLN A 43 -5.41 16.35 -0.78
C GLN A 43 -4.20 15.40 -0.62
N TRP A 44 -3.08 15.90 -0.09
CA TRP A 44 -1.81 15.16 0.01
C TRP A 44 -1.89 13.90 0.87
N TRP A 45 -2.84 13.85 1.81
CA TRP A 45 -3.12 12.68 2.63
C TRP A 45 -3.43 11.43 1.78
N ARG A 46 -3.91 11.60 0.54
CA ARG A 46 -4.12 10.53 -0.43
C ARG A 46 -2.86 9.77 -0.81
N LEU A 47 -1.68 10.40 -0.71
CA LEU A 47 -0.39 9.76 -0.95
C LEU A 47 -0.11 8.63 0.04
N ILE A 48 -0.69 8.71 1.24
CA ILE A 48 -0.53 7.69 2.28
C ILE A 48 -1.76 6.78 2.31
N SER A 49 -2.97 7.33 2.37
CA SER A 49 -4.19 6.54 2.53
C SER A 49 -4.40 5.52 1.41
N ALA A 50 -4.00 5.86 0.18
CA ALA A 50 -4.09 4.94 -0.96
C ALA A 50 -3.33 3.63 -0.75
N GLY A 51 -2.24 3.64 0.03
CA GLY A 51 -1.47 2.44 0.35
C GLY A 51 -2.21 1.43 1.23
N PHE A 52 -3.31 1.83 1.87
CA PHE A 52 -4.12 0.99 2.74
C PHE A 52 -5.43 0.53 2.09
N LEU A 53 -5.75 1.04 0.89
CA LEU A 53 -6.96 0.68 0.16
C LEU A 53 -6.66 -0.44 -0.83
N HIS A 54 -7.62 -1.33 -1.05
CA HIS A 54 -7.51 -2.40 -2.05
C HIS A 54 -8.78 -2.47 -2.90
N GLY A 55 -8.61 -2.53 -4.22
CA GLY A 55 -9.74 -2.61 -5.14
C GLY A 55 -10.46 -3.97 -5.15
N SER A 56 -9.90 -5.01 -4.53
CA SER A 56 -10.51 -6.34 -4.47
C SER A 56 -9.92 -7.21 -3.35
N PRO A 57 -10.68 -8.23 -2.86
CA PRO A 57 -10.17 -9.17 -1.86
C PRO A 57 -8.91 -9.92 -2.30
N ILE A 58 -8.82 -10.31 -3.58
CA ILE A 58 -7.64 -11.02 -4.09
C ILE A 58 -6.38 -10.14 -4.08
N HIS A 59 -6.54 -8.84 -4.37
CA HIS A 59 -5.44 -7.87 -4.31
C HIS A 59 -4.96 -7.68 -2.86
N LEU A 60 -5.90 -7.57 -1.91
CA LEU A 60 -5.59 -7.49 -0.49
C LEU A 60 -4.86 -8.75 0.00
N ILE A 61 -5.42 -9.93 -0.24
CA ILE A 61 -4.82 -11.21 0.19
C ILE A 61 -3.42 -11.37 -0.40
N GLY A 62 -3.23 -11.04 -1.68
CA GLY A 62 -1.91 -11.08 -2.32
C GLY A 62 -0.88 -10.19 -1.60
N ASN A 63 -1.25 -8.94 -1.29
CA ASN A 63 -0.37 -8.04 -0.54
C ASN A 63 -0.10 -8.55 0.88
N LEU A 64 -1.10 -9.09 1.58
CA LEU A 64 -0.94 -9.62 2.92
C LEU A 64 0.02 -10.81 2.96
N VAL A 65 -0.11 -11.76 2.04
CA VAL A 65 0.79 -12.92 1.97
C VAL A 65 2.23 -12.47 1.79
N VAL A 66 2.48 -11.55 0.84
CA VAL A 66 3.84 -11.05 0.58
C VAL A 66 4.35 -10.19 1.73
N PHE A 67 3.50 -9.33 2.31
CA PHE A 67 3.85 -8.49 3.46
C PHE A 67 4.21 -9.34 4.67
N VAL A 68 3.49 -10.45 4.93
CA VAL A 68 3.81 -11.33 6.05
C VAL A 68 5.18 -11.99 5.85
N TRP A 69 5.41 -12.57 4.68
CA TRP A 69 6.65 -13.29 4.39
C TRP A 69 7.88 -12.37 4.36
N LEU A 70 7.81 -11.24 3.65
CA LEU A 70 8.93 -10.31 3.57
C LEU A 70 9.06 -9.45 4.82
N GLY A 71 7.93 -9.09 5.45
CA GLY A 71 7.89 -8.24 6.62
C GLY A 71 8.54 -8.88 7.83
N GLU A 72 8.39 -10.20 8.06
CA GLU A 72 9.08 -10.88 9.17
C GLU A 72 10.61 -10.81 9.03
N LEU A 73 11.11 -11.01 7.80
CA LEU A 73 12.54 -10.90 7.51
C LEU A 73 13.03 -9.47 7.76
N ILE A 74 12.35 -8.46 7.19
CA ILE A 74 12.75 -7.06 7.33
C ILE A 74 12.59 -6.56 8.77
N GLU A 75 11.53 -6.94 9.49
CA GLU A 75 11.33 -6.59 10.91
C GLU A 75 12.47 -7.16 11.76
N GLY A 76 12.93 -8.38 11.47
CA GLY A 76 14.07 -8.99 12.15
C GLY A 76 15.41 -8.29 11.89
N MET A 77 15.59 -7.69 10.70
CA MET A 77 16.83 -7.02 10.30
C MET A 77 16.91 -5.56 10.72
N LEU A 78 15.82 -4.82 10.57
CA LEU A 78 15.77 -3.36 10.78
C LEU A 78 15.06 -2.97 12.08
N GLY A 79 14.30 -3.89 12.67
CA GLY A 79 13.36 -3.58 13.73
C GLY A 79 12.06 -2.96 13.20
N ARG A 80 11.03 -3.02 14.05
CA ARG A 80 9.66 -2.64 13.70
C ARG A 80 9.50 -1.20 13.21
N LEU A 81 10.11 -0.25 13.91
CA LEU A 81 9.91 1.17 13.60
C LEU A 81 10.55 1.55 12.26
N ALA A 82 11.77 1.05 12.00
CA ALA A 82 12.46 1.30 10.75
C ALA A 82 11.72 0.66 9.57
N MET A 83 11.22 -0.57 9.73
CA MET A 83 10.36 -1.22 8.72
C MET A 83 9.11 -0.38 8.41
N LEU A 84 8.42 0.14 9.44
CA LEU A 84 7.24 0.99 9.24
C LEU A 84 7.56 2.27 8.47
N VAL A 85 8.62 2.97 8.87
CA VAL A 85 9.05 4.21 8.21
C VAL A 85 9.45 3.93 6.76
N LEU A 86 10.16 2.84 6.51
CA LEU A 86 10.55 2.40 5.18
C LEU A 86 9.30 2.14 4.31
N PHE A 87 8.36 1.35 4.83
CA PHE A 87 7.10 1.03 4.15
C PHE A 87 6.28 2.28 3.78
N LEU A 88 6.06 3.19 4.73
CA LEU A 88 5.27 4.41 4.51
C LEU A 88 5.95 5.35 3.52
N ASN A 89 7.26 5.55 3.63
CA ASN A 89 8.01 6.38 2.68
C ASN A 89 7.96 5.80 1.26
N SER A 90 8.01 4.47 1.13
CA SER A 90 7.91 3.82 -0.17
C SER A 90 6.51 3.92 -0.79
N ILE A 91 5.45 3.88 0.01
CA ILE A 91 4.09 4.19 -0.49
C ILE A 91 4.03 5.61 -1.04
N VAL A 92 4.52 6.59 -0.28
CA VAL A 92 4.53 7.99 -0.71
C VAL A 92 5.36 8.17 -1.98
N ALA A 93 6.58 7.65 -2.00
CA ALA A 93 7.48 7.73 -3.15
C ALA A 93 6.89 7.05 -4.39
N GLY A 94 6.28 5.87 -4.24
CA GLY A 94 5.60 5.17 -5.32
C GLY A 94 4.45 5.97 -5.89
N ASN A 95 3.59 6.54 -5.04
CA ASN A 95 2.49 7.39 -5.48
C ASN A 95 3.00 8.67 -6.17
N LEU A 96 4.02 9.33 -5.62
CA LEU A 96 4.65 10.49 -6.26
C LEU A 96 5.26 10.16 -7.62
N LEU A 97 5.88 8.98 -7.76
CA LEU A 97 6.42 8.53 -9.04
C LEU A 97 5.30 8.27 -10.05
N SER A 98 4.20 7.63 -9.63
CA SER A 98 3.01 7.45 -10.48
C SER A 98 2.44 8.79 -10.95
N LEU A 99 2.38 9.79 -10.05
CA LEU A 99 1.97 11.16 -10.37
C LEU A 99 2.85 11.78 -11.46
N TRP A 100 4.17 11.51 -11.45
CA TRP A 100 5.11 12.06 -12.40
C TRP A 100 5.07 11.35 -13.76
N ILE A 101 4.91 10.03 -13.77
CA ILE A 101 4.91 9.21 -14.99
C ILE A 101 3.57 9.31 -15.72
N ASP A 102 2.46 9.31 -14.99
CA ASP A 102 1.11 9.31 -15.55
C ASP A 102 0.18 10.23 -14.73
N PRO A 103 0.25 11.55 -14.95
CA PRO A 103 -0.51 12.51 -14.16
C PRO A 103 -2.02 12.46 -14.38
N TRP A 104 -2.50 11.74 -15.41
CA TRP A 104 -3.92 11.58 -15.72
C TRP A 104 -4.45 10.19 -15.38
N GLN A 105 -3.66 9.41 -14.64
CA GLN A 105 -3.93 8.01 -14.35
C GLN A 105 -5.28 7.78 -13.65
N THR A 106 -5.79 6.57 -13.85
CA THR A 106 -6.86 5.98 -13.04
C THR A 106 -6.47 5.94 -11.56
N LEU A 107 -7.45 5.97 -10.67
CA LEU A 107 -7.25 5.86 -9.22
C LEU A 107 -6.27 4.74 -8.85
N SER A 108 -5.28 5.04 -8.02
CA SER A 108 -4.32 4.07 -7.50
C SER A 108 -4.62 3.70 -6.05
N VAL A 109 -4.51 2.41 -5.75
CA VAL A 109 -4.72 1.81 -4.43
C VAL A 109 -3.77 0.63 -4.24
N GLY A 110 -3.37 0.35 -3.01
CA GLY A 110 -2.71 -0.89 -2.60
C GLY A 110 -1.39 -0.70 -1.89
N ALA A 111 -1.08 -1.65 -1.02
CA ALA A 111 0.16 -1.68 -0.22
C ALA A 111 1.42 -2.06 -1.04
N SER A 112 1.26 -2.47 -2.30
CA SER A 112 2.33 -3.08 -3.10
C SER A 112 3.55 -2.17 -3.27
N GLY A 113 3.37 -0.87 -3.46
CA GLY A 113 4.48 0.10 -3.51
C GLY A 113 5.32 0.11 -2.22
N GLY A 114 4.68 -0.08 -1.06
CA GLY A 114 5.35 -0.24 0.22
C GLY A 114 6.01 -1.60 0.40
N ILE A 115 5.47 -2.67 -0.18
CA ILE A 115 6.02 -4.03 -0.07
C ILE A 115 7.25 -4.22 -0.97
N LEU A 116 7.25 -3.65 -2.17
CA LEU A 116 8.34 -3.82 -3.13
C LEU A 116 9.69 -3.33 -2.60
N VAL A 117 9.69 -2.36 -1.68
CA VAL A 117 10.93 -1.89 -1.05
C VAL A 117 11.58 -2.96 -0.18
N PHE A 118 10.81 -3.89 0.39
CA PHE A 118 11.36 -4.98 1.19
C PHE A 118 12.18 -5.91 0.30
N LEU A 119 11.64 -6.25 -0.87
CA LEU A 119 12.36 -7.02 -1.88
C LEU A 119 13.61 -6.26 -2.36
N GLN A 120 13.48 -4.96 -2.68
CA GLN A 120 14.61 -4.11 -3.06
C GLN A 120 15.72 -4.11 -2.00
N HIS A 121 15.36 -4.03 -0.71
CA HIS A 121 16.31 -4.04 0.39
C HIS A 121 17.05 -5.38 0.51
N LEU A 122 16.33 -6.50 0.39
CA LEU A 122 16.95 -7.83 0.38
C LEU A 122 17.90 -8.02 -0.80
N LEU A 123 17.51 -7.57 -2.00
CA LEU A 123 18.36 -7.63 -3.20
C LEU A 123 19.62 -6.77 -3.04
N PHE A 124 19.49 -5.57 -2.47
CA PHE A 124 20.63 -4.72 -2.19
C PHE A 124 21.63 -5.40 -1.25
N LEU A 125 21.16 -6.12 -0.24
CA LEU A 125 22.05 -6.85 0.68
C LEU A 125 22.67 -8.10 0.06
N ALA A 126 22.00 -8.74 -0.90
CA ALA A 126 22.50 -9.93 -1.57
C ALA A 126 23.60 -9.61 -2.61
N PHE A 127 23.59 -8.42 -3.19
CA PHE A 127 24.44 -8.07 -4.35
C PHE A 127 25.20 -6.74 -4.24
N GLY A 128 25.02 -5.99 -3.15
CA GLY A 128 25.62 -4.67 -2.91
C GLY A 128 26.90 -4.68 -2.08
#